data_AF-A0A7X7AX34-F1
#
_entry.id   AF-A0A7X7AX34-F1
#
_cell.length_a   1.000
_cell.length_b   1.000
_cell.length_c   1.000
_cell.angle_alpha   90.00
_cell.angle_beta   90.00
_cell.angle_gamma   90.00
#
_symmetry.space_group_name_H-M   'P 1'
#
loop_
_entity.id
_entity.type
_entity.pdbx_description
1 polymer ?
#
loop_
_entity_poly.entity_id
_entity_poly.type
_entity_poly.pdbx_seq_one_letter_code
_entity_poly.pdbx_strand_id
1 'polypeptide(L)'
;MHRRVATSLIVTAGVLAALFATGSQPGPAAPAPDKPAPAAKKERQLVINAENGTAVWDEATKTLTATHVDQIKLPDSQSVLRADRVVWNREQRWMRATGKPRMWDPDNELTADTIHADLKAKRATAEGNVRLVARPKKAKTEQGQKTRAQVEEPVVVLCDKMDYFYQAKRGIATGNLKLTQKDKRAARTATGERLSYDGNEETVVLEGNVHVTNTKGEGFQCKRVVVHLKEGAEGFQAEGITDATFFFTEEEEGESTPPAAGGSE
;
A
#
# COMPACT_ATOMS: atom_id res chain seq x y z
N MET A 1 -7.06 -40.76 2.36
CA MET A 1 -6.20 -39.84 1.58
C MET A 1 -6.82 -38.45 1.62
N HIS A 2 -6.19 -37.49 2.31
CA HIS A 2 -6.71 -36.13 2.46
C HIS A 2 -6.58 -35.34 1.14
N ARG A 3 -7.71 -35.05 0.48
CA ARG A 3 -7.77 -34.10 -0.64
C ARG A 3 -8.06 -32.70 -0.10
N ARG A 4 -7.20 -31.75 -0.47
CA ARG A 4 -7.20 -30.35 -0.04
C ARG A 4 -8.31 -29.59 -0.78
N VAL A 5 -9.31 -29.12 -0.04
CA VAL A 5 -10.31 -28.15 -0.52
C VAL A 5 -9.61 -26.80 -0.71
N ALA A 6 -9.65 -26.26 -1.93
CA ALA A 6 -8.98 -25.00 -2.27
C ALA A 6 -9.85 -23.79 -1.89
N THR A 7 -9.99 -23.51 -0.59
CA THR A 7 -10.58 -22.27 -0.09
C THR A 7 -9.56 -21.14 -0.21
N SER A 8 -9.41 -20.57 -1.41
CA SER A 8 -8.43 -19.51 -1.65
C SER A 8 -9.08 -18.13 -1.74
N LEU A 9 -9.68 -17.69 -0.62
CA LEU A 9 -10.12 -16.30 -0.44
C LEU A 9 -9.18 -15.53 0.51
N ILE A 10 -7.86 -15.70 0.37
CA ILE A 10 -6.91 -14.83 1.06
C ILE A 10 -6.82 -13.53 0.27
N VAL A 11 -7.41 -12.47 0.81
CA VAL A 11 -7.21 -11.09 0.35
C VAL A 11 -5.74 -10.77 0.62
N THR A 12 -4.89 -10.84 -0.41
CA THR A 12 -3.49 -10.47 -0.33
C THR A 12 -3.39 -8.94 -0.29
N ALA A 13 -3.74 -8.34 0.85
CA ALA A 13 -3.62 -6.90 1.12
C ALA A 13 -2.16 -6.46 1.42
N GLY A 14 -1.17 -7.28 1.02
CA GLY A 14 0.25 -7.15 1.36
C GLY A 14 1.03 -6.01 0.73
N VAL A 15 0.39 -5.06 0.04
CA VAL A 15 1.11 -4.10 -0.80
C VAL A 15 0.99 -2.65 -0.32
N LEU A 16 0.14 -2.34 0.68
CA LEU A 16 0.00 -0.97 1.16
C LEU A 16 1.20 -0.46 2.00
N ALA A 17 2.06 -1.38 2.44
CA ALA A 17 3.20 -1.11 3.31
C ALA A 17 4.36 -0.34 2.65
N ALA A 18 4.46 -0.38 1.32
CA ALA A 18 5.72 -0.05 0.65
C ALA A 18 5.95 1.44 0.39
N LEU A 19 4.91 2.29 0.37
CA LEU A 19 5.08 3.70 -0.03
C LEU A 19 5.68 4.63 1.00
N PHE A 20 5.79 4.17 2.23
CA PHE A 20 6.23 5.07 3.28
C PHE A 20 7.23 4.46 4.26
N ALA A 21 7.60 3.21 4.04
CA ALA A 21 8.76 2.59 4.65
C ALA A 21 9.98 2.72 3.73
N THR A 22 10.45 3.95 3.47
CA THR A 22 11.89 4.16 3.28
C THR A 22 12.55 4.09 4.66
N GLY A 23 12.49 2.90 5.24
CA GLY A 23 13.22 2.56 6.45
C GLY A 23 14.70 2.51 6.11
N SER A 24 15.48 3.42 6.70
CA SER A 24 16.91 3.17 6.90
C SER A 24 17.06 1.81 7.60
N GLN A 25 17.74 0.87 6.95
CA GLN A 25 18.08 -0.40 7.59
C GLN A 25 19.01 -0.14 8.79
N PRO A 26 18.80 -0.79 9.94
CA PRO A 26 19.80 -0.81 11.00
C PRO A 26 20.93 -1.76 10.58
N GLY A 27 22.16 -1.24 10.48
CA GLY A 27 23.36 -2.07 10.40
C GLY A 27 23.59 -2.84 11.71
N PRO A 28 24.44 -3.88 11.69
CA PRO A 28 24.65 -4.76 12.84
C PRO A 28 25.18 -3.98 14.05
N ALA A 29 24.65 -4.32 15.23
CA ALA A 29 24.94 -3.63 16.48
C ALA A 29 26.41 -3.78 16.89
N ALA A 30 27.11 -2.64 16.98
CA ALA A 30 28.34 -2.48 17.75
C ALA A 30 27.98 -1.94 19.15
N PRO A 31 28.78 -2.26 20.19
CA PRO A 31 28.35 -2.15 21.58
C PRO A 31 28.15 -0.70 22.01
N ALA A 32 27.22 -0.52 22.96
CA ALA A 32 26.74 0.78 23.42
C ALA A 32 27.87 1.70 23.90
N PRO A 33 27.79 3.01 23.57
CA PRO A 33 28.44 4.01 24.40
C PRO A 33 27.45 5.05 24.96
N ASP A 34 27.90 5.57 26.09
CA ASP A 34 27.45 6.67 26.92
C ASP A 34 26.54 7.75 26.31
N LYS A 35 25.58 8.17 27.13
CA LYS A 35 24.84 9.45 27.20
C LYS A 35 24.56 10.16 25.85
N PRO A 36 23.29 10.26 25.41
CA PRO A 36 22.98 10.79 24.07
C PRO A 36 23.38 12.28 23.96
N ALA A 37 24.39 12.53 23.13
CA ALA A 37 24.71 13.87 22.64
C ALA A 37 23.50 14.44 21.85
N PRO A 38 23.24 15.77 21.89
CA PRO A 38 22.13 16.38 21.16
C PRO A 38 22.24 16.06 19.67
N ALA A 39 21.16 15.53 19.09
CA ALA A 39 21.11 15.09 17.70
C ALA A 39 21.60 16.18 16.74
N ALA A 40 22.71 15.91 16.05
CA ALA A 40 23.25 16.78 15.02
C ALA A 40 22.17 17.07 13.96
N LYS A 41 21.94 18.35 13.65
CA LYS A 41 21.04 18.77 12.58
C LYS A 41 21.60 18.24 11.25
N LYS A 42 21.03 17.14 10.75
CA LYS A 42 21.33 16.65 9.39
C LYS A 42 20.67 17.59 8.39
N GLU A 43 21.46 18.47 7.77
CA GLU A 43 21.02 19.19 6.58
C GLU A 43 20.85 18.20 5.44
N ARG A 44 19.69 18.21 4.79
CA ARG A 44 19.38 17.33 3.66
C ARG A 44 19.16 18.20 2.43
N GLN A 45 19.82 17.85 1.33
CA GLN A 45 19.69 18.57 0.08
C GLN A 45 18.44 18.12 -0.67
N LEU A 46 17.49 19.03 -0.86
CA LEU A 46 16.37 18.83 -1.78
C LEU A 46 16.81 19.30 -3.17
N VAL A 47 16.80 18.41 -4.16
CA VAL A 47 17.16 18.77 -5.54
C VAL A 47 15.89 18.94 -6.34
N ILE A 48 15.64 20.17 -6.79
CA ILE A 48 14.51 20.56 -7.64
C ILE A 48 15.04 20.76 -9.06
N ASN A 49 14.53 20.00 -10.02
CA ASN A 49 14.79 20.18 -11.44
C ASN A 49 13.51 20.67 -12.10
N ALA A 50 13.63 21.73 -12.89
CA ALA A 50 12.55 22.30 -13.69
C ALA A 50 13.14 22.85 -14.99
N GLU A 51 12.56 22.48 -16.13
CA GLU A 51 13.02 22.90 -17.45
C GLU A 51 12.60 24.35 -17.75
N ASN A 52 11.39 24.74 -17.32
CA ASN A 52 10.84 26.09 -17.47
C ASN A 52 10.27 26.66 -16.15
N GLY A 53 10.80 26.19 -15.02
CA GLY A 53 10.30 26.56 -13.70
C GLY A 53 10.70 27.97 -13.27
N THR A 54 9.83 28.64 -12.54
CA THR A 54 10.20 29.83 -11.78
C THR A 54 10.29 29.49 -10.31
N ALA A 55 11.26 30.08 -9.62
CA ALA A 55 11.43 29.93 -8.18
C ALA A 55 11.47 31.33 -7.56
N VAL A 56 10.55 31.59 -6.64
CA VAL A 56 10.49 32.83 -5.87
C VAL A 56 10.80 32.49 -4.42
N TRP A 57 11.85 33.13 -3.90
CA TRP A 57 12.19 33.09 -2.50
C TRP A 57 11.66 34.33 -1.79
N ASP A 58 10.84 34.12 -0.78
CA ASP A 58 10.35 35.16 0.12
C ASP A 58 11.16 35.11 1.42
N GLU A 59 12.01 36.13 1.63
CA GLU A 59 12.86 36.27 2.80
C GLU A 59 12.06 36.59 4.08
N ALA A 60 10.90 37.24 3.97
CA ALA A 60 10.07 37.61 5.11
C ALA A 60 9.36 36.38 5.69
N THR A 61 8.86 35.49 4.82
CA THR A 61 8.18 34.26 5.24
C THR A 61 9.07 33.02 5.23
N LYS A 62 10.32 33.14 4.78
CA LYS A 62 11.26 32.03 4.55
C LYS A 62 10.66 30.93 3.68
N THR A 63 9.90 31.34 2.66
CA THR A 63 9.12 30.46 1.79
C THR A 63 9.72 30.45 0.39
N LEU A 64 10.02 29.25 -0.11
CA LEU A 64 10.33 29.00 -1.50
C LEU A 64 9.04 28.59 -2.23
N THR A 65 8.65 29.32 -3.26
CA THR A 65 7.60 28.90 -4.20
C THR A 65 8.23 28.57 -5.54
N ALA A 66 8.16 27.31 -5.95
CA ALA A 66 8.56 26.84 -7.26
C ALA A 66 7.33 26.52 -8.11
N THR A 67 7.33 26.87 -9.38
CA THR A 67 6.29 26.50 -10.36
C THR A 67 6.90 25.73 -11.52
N HIS A 68 6.07 24.96 -12.25
CA HIS A 68 6.44 24.06 -13.33
C HIS A 68 7.59 23.12 -12.94
N VAL A 69 7.40 22.38 -11.85
CA VAL A 69 8.44 21.51 -11.30
C VAL A 69 8.34 20.12 -11.92
N ASP A 70 9.31 19.78 -12.76
CA ASP A 70 9.35 18.51 -13.47
C ASP A 70 9.76 17.35 -12.58
N GLN A 71 10.80 17.54 -11.76
CA GLN A 71 11.32 16.49 -10.88
C GLN A 71 11.93 17.04 -9.60
N ILE A 72 11.36 16.64 -8.46
CA ILE A 72 11.94 16.78 -7.13
C ILE A 72 12.42 15.41 -6.68
N LYS A 73 13.73 15.29 -6.45
CA LYS A 73 14.31 14.08 -5.85
C LYS A 73 14.33 14.25 -4.33
N LEU A 74 13.65 13.34 -3.64
CA LEU A 74 13.64 13.33 -2.18
C LEU A 74 14.98 12.82 -1.65
N PRO A 75 15.52 13.40 -0.56
CA PRO A 75 16.78 12.95 0.02
C PRO A 75 16.66 11.50 0.53
N ASP A 76 17.71 10.71 0.33
CA ASP A 76 17.81 9.32 0.82
C ASP A 76 16.70 8.37 0.29
N SER A 77 16.02 8.72 -0.81
CA SER A 77 15.04 7.84 -1.45
C SER A 77 15.14 7.85 -2.98
N GLN A 78 14.59 6.81 -3.61
CA GLN A 78 14.41 6.75 -5.06
C GLN A 78 13.09 7.41 -5.51
N SER A 79 12.39 8.06 -4.58
CA SER A 79 11.09 8.66 -4.83
C SER A 79 11.28 10.00 -5.55
N VAL A 80 10.57 10.15 -6.67
CA VAL A 80 10.53 11.39 -7.45
C VAL A 80 9.14 11.99 -7.34
N LEU A 81 9.06 13.30 -7.13
CA LEU A 81 7.82 14.06 -7.09
C LEU A 81 7.80 15.07 -8.25
N ARG A 82 6.70 15.10 -9.00
CA ARG A 82 6.38 16.11 -10.01
C ARG A 82 5.14 16.88 -9.58
N ALA A 83 5.12 18.20 -9.76
CA ALA A 83 3.96 19.04 -9.48
C ALA A 83 4.02 20.38 -10.21
N ASP A 84 2.86 20.97 -10.53
CA ASP A 84 2.83 22.28 -11.20
C ASP A 84 3.29 23.41 -10.28
N ARG A 85 3.06 23.27 -8.96
CA ARG A 85 3.52 24.25 -7.97
C ARG A 85 3.89 23.57 -6.66
N VAL A 86 5.05 23.95 -6.13
CA VAL A 86 5.55 23.49 -4.82
C VAL A 86 5.88 24.70 -3.97
N VAL A 87 5.31 24.74 -2.77
CA VAL A 87 5.58 25.75 -1.76
C VAL A 87 6.28 25.07 -0.61
N TRP A 88 7.47 25.54 -0.24
CA TRP A 88 8.24 25.02 0.87
C TRP A 88 8.55 26.15 1.84
N ASN A 89 8.07 26.03 3.07
CA ASN A 89 8.44 26.94 4.14
C ASN A 89 9.56 26.33 5.00
N ARG A 90 10.72 27.01 5.05
CA ARG A 90 11.90 26.52 5.76
C ARG A 90 11.75 26.61 7.28
N GLU A 91 11.12 27.67 7.79
CA GLU A 91 10.98 27.95 9.22
C GLU A 91 9.87 27.09 9.86
N GLN A 92 8.71 27.07 9.20
CA GLN A 92 7.57 26.25 9.61
C GLN A 92 7.76 24.77 9.27
N ARG A 93 8.74 24.43 8.42
CA ARG A 93 9.12 23.07 8.02
C ARG A 93 7.96 22.26 7.46
N TRP A 94 7.24 22.84 6.51
CA TRP A 94 6.23 22.13 5.73
C TRP A 94 6.41 22.37 4.24
N MET A 95 5.93 21.45 3.43
CA MET A 95 5.91 21.52 1.98
C MET A 95 4.49 21.25 1.48
N ARG A 96 4.06 21.97 0.44
CA ARG A 96 2.80 21.74 -0.24
C ARG A 96 3.02 21.71 -1.74
N ALA A 97 2.66 20.59 -2.36
CA ALA A 97 2.63 20.41 -3.80
C ALA A 97 1.19 20.44 -4.31
N THR A 98 0.93 21.20 -5.37
CA THR A 98 -0.38 21.41 -5.98
C THR A 98 -0.29 21.32 -7.49
N GLY A 99 -1.43 21.11 -8.15
CA GLY A 99 -1.47 20.93 -9.61
C GLY A 99 -1.16 19.50 -10.00
N LYS A 100 -2.01 18.57 -9.52
CA LYS A 100 -1.93 17.13 -9.77
C LYS A 100 -0.56 16.53 -9.45
N PRO A 101 -0.05 16.71 -8.22
CA PRO A 101 1.20 16.11 -7.80
C PRO A 101 1.20 14.60 -8.06
N ARG A 102 2.30 14.14 -8.65
CA ARG A 102 2.58 12.73 -8.93
C ARG A 102 3.89 12.37 -8.26
N MET A 103 3.84 11.46 -7.31
CA MET A 103 5.00 10.88 -6.65
C MET A 103 5.14 9.43 -7.08
N TRP A 104 6.34 9.00 -7.43
CA TRP A 104 6.57 7.60 -7.78
C TRP A 104 7.95 7.13 -7.33
N ASP A 105 8.05 5.84 -7.06
CA ASP A 105 9.26 5.08 -6.80
C ASP A 105 9.21 3.79 -7.67
N PRO A 106 10.23 2.91 -7.66
CA PRO A 106 10.22 1.71 -8.49
C PRO A 106 9.06 0.75 -8.21
N ASP A 107 8.55 0.76 -6.99
CA ASP A 107 7.53 -0.17 -6.52
C ASP A 107 6.15 0.48 -6.50
N ASN A 108 6.06 1.81 -6.51
CA ASN A 108 4.83 2.51 -6.19
C ASN A 108 4.62 3.82 -6.92
N GLU A 109 3.35 4.20 -7.06
CA GLU A 109 2.94 5.47 -7.66
C GLU A 109 1.75 6.05 -6.92
N LEU A 110 1.87 7.31 -6.48
CA LEU A 110 0.84 8.09 -5.81
C LEU A 110 0.51 9.34 -6.65
N THR A 111 -0.76 9.54 -6.96
CA THR A 111 -1.28 10.79 -7.54
C THR A 111 -2.38 11.35 -6.66
N ALA A 112 -2.45 12.67 -6.57
CA ALA A 112 -3.51 13.40 -5.86
C ALA A 112 -3.65 14.81 -6.46
N ASP A 113 -4.63 15.60 -6.01
CA ASP A 113 -4.76 17.01 -6.39
C ASP A 113 -3.83 17.91 -5.57
N THR A 114 -3.60 17.55 -4.31
CA THR A 114 -2.67 18.24 -3.39
C THR A 114 -1.93 17.22 -2.52
N ILE A 115 -0.62 17.46 -2.29
CA ILE A 115 0.17 16.76 -1.28
C ILE A 115 0.74 17.80 -0.31
N HIS A 116 0.48 17.64 0.97
CA HIS A 116 1.02 18.46 2.05
C HIS A 116 1.87 17.61 2.99
N ALA A 117 3.14 17.97 3.17
CA ALA A 117 4.06 17.31 4.08
C ALA A 117 4.45 18.26 5.21
N ASP A 118 4.03 17.96 6.43
CA ASP A 118 4.45 18.63 7.66
C ASP A 118 5.61 17.84 8.29
N LEU A 119 6.81 18.42 8.26
CA LEU A 119 8.01 17.80 8.81
C LEU A 119 8.11 17.96 10.34
N LYS A 120 7.36 18.88 10.95
CA LYS A 120 7.26 19.01 12.42
C LYS A 120 6.35 17.93 12.98
N ALA A 121 5.16 17.79 12.40
CA ALA A 121 4.20 16.77 12.75
C ALA A 121 4.58 15.37 12.22
N LYS A 122 5.59 15.30 11.33
CA LYS A 122 6.01 14.07 10.63
C LYS A 122 4.80 13.40 9.97
N ARG A 123 4.00 14.20 9.27
CA ARG A 123 2.79 13.78 8.59
C ARG A 123 2.81 14.22 7.14
N ALA A 124 2.49 13.31 6.22
CA ALA A 124 2.11 13.66 4.86
C ALA A 124 0.62 13.42 4.65
N THR A 125 -0.01 14.31 3.91
CA THR A 125 -1.43 14.29 3.59
C THR A 125 -1.58 14.46 2.09
N ALA A 126 -2.18 13.49 1.42
CA ALA A 126 -2.61 13.59 0.04
C ALA A 126 -4.13 13.81 0.02
N GLU A 127 -4.61 14.79 -0.75
CA GLU A 127 -6.02 15.15 -0.82
C GLU A 127 -6.47 15.35 -2.27
N GLY A 128 -7.70 14.94 -2.55
CA GLY A 128 -8.35 15.05 -3.85
C GLY A 128 -7.88 13.97 -4.82
N ASN A 129 -8.83 13.19 -5.34
CA ASN A 129 -8.60 12.14 -6.36
C ASN A 129 -7.37 11.27 -6.08
N VAL A 130 -7.19 10.85 -4.82
CA VAL A 130 -6.01 10.13 -4.41
C VAL A 130 -6.03 8.74 -5.03
N ARG A 131 -4.99 8.43 -5.80
CA ARG A 131 -4.78 7.12 -6.40
C ARG A 131 -3.38 6.62 -6.09
N LEU A 132 -3.36 5.50 -5.39
CA LEU A 132 -2.15 4.78 -5.00
C LEU A 132 -2.08 3.47 -5.79
N VAL A 133 -0.98 3.26 -6.50
CA VAL A 133 -0.67 2.00 -7.16
C VAL A 133 0.54 1.43 -6.45
N ALA A 134 0.34 0.33 -5.75
CA ALA A 134 1.43 -0.37 -5.08
C ALA A 134 1.72 -1.66 -5.85
N ARG A 135 2.97 -1.84 -6.26
CA ARG A 135 3.44 -3.02 -7.00
C ARG A 135 4.17 -3.94 -6.02
N PRO A 136 3.76 -5.20 -5.88
CA PRO A 136 4.45 -6.14 -5.03
C PRO A 136 5.88 -6.37 -5.55
N LYS A 137 6.86 -6.29 -4.64
CA LYS A 137 8.25 -6.67 -4.94
C LYS A 137 8.28 -8.14 -5.32
N LYS A 138 8.89 -8.47 -6.46
CA LYS A 138 9.29 -9.84 -6.76
C LYS A 138 10.19 -10.32 -5.63
N ALA A 139 9.72 -11.25 -4.81
CA ALA A 139 10.56 -11.89 -3.82
C ALA A 139 11.77 -12.48 -4.55
N LYS A 140 12.99 -12.01 -4.23
CA LYS A 140 14.21 -12.69 -4.63
C LYS A 140 14.22 -14.01 -3.87
N THR A 141 13.79 -15.08 -4.52
CA THR A 141 14.05 -16.44 -4.06
C THR A 141 15.54 -16.72 -4.24
N GLU A 142 16.30 -16.64 -3.15
CA GLU A 142 17.46 -17.51 -3.02
C GLU A 142 16.93 -18.93 -2.83
N GLN A 143 17.38 -19.86 -3.68
CA GLN A 143 17.17 -21.31 -3.59
C GLN A 143 15.73 -21.84 -3.78
N GLY A 144 15.34 -22.03 -5.04
CA GLY A 144 14.87 -23.34 -5.53
C GLY A 144 13.56 -23.95 -5.00
N GLN A 145 12.82 -23.33 -4.07
CA GLN A 145 11.49 -23.80 -3.65
C GLN A 145 10.38 -22.86 -4.12
N LYS A 146 9.57 -23.35 -5.04
CA LYS A 146 8.36 -22.68 -5.55
C LYS A 146 7.26 -22.72 -4.48
N THR A 147 7.21 -21.70 -3.63
CA THR A 147 6.06 -21.50 -2.74
C THR A 147 5.81 -20.03 -2.47
N ARG A 148 5.35 -19.31 -3.49
CA ARG A 148 4.44 -18.18 -3.27
C ARG A 148 3.51 -18.11 -4.47
N ALA A 149 2.21 -18.06 -4.22
CA ALA A 149 1.29 -17.54 -5.22
C ALA A 149 1.82 -16.14 -5.56
N GLN A 150 2.41 -16.02 -6.73
CA GLN A 150 3.00 -14.82 -7.27
C GLN A 150 1.89 -13.77 -7.36
N VAL A 151 1.72 -12.95 -6.33
CA VAL A 151 0.99 -11.70 -6.49
C VAL A 151 1.95 -10.82 -7.29
N GLU A 152 1.91 -10.98 -8.61
CA GLU A 152 2.64 -10.16 -9.59
C GLU A 152 1.91 -8.84 -9.85
N GLU A 153 0.64 -8.78 -9.46
CA GLU A 153 -0.28 -7.77 -9.95
C GLU A 153 -0.41 -6.60 -8.96
N PRO A 154 -0.45 -5.36 -9.47
CA PRO A 154 -0.52 -4.17 -8.65
C PRO A 154 -1.85 -4.08 -7.91
N VAL A 155 -1.80 -3.56 -6.69
CA VAL A 155 -2.97 -3.13 -5.93
C VAL A 155 -3.18 -1.65 -6.18
N VAL A 156 -4.40 -1.27 -6.56
CA VAL A 156 -4.81 0.12 -6.75
C VAL A 156 -5.73 0.51 -5.61
N VAL A 157 -5.41 1.58 -4.90
CA VAL A 157 -6.27 2.18 -3.87
C VAL A 157 -6.68 3.58 -4.32
N LEU A 158 -7.99 3.81 -4.34
CA LEU A 158 -8.61 5.09 -4.63
C LEU A 158 -9.26 5.61 -3.35
N CYS A 159 -9.08 6.88 -3.05
CA CYS A 159 -9.74 7.56 -1.93
C CYS A 159 -9.75 9.09 -2.12
N ASP A 160 -10.48 9.80 -1.26
CA ASP A 160 -10.50 11.26 -1.28
C ASP A 160 -9.32 11.86 -0.52
N LYS A 161 -8.88 11.19 0.54
CA LYS A 161 -7.81 11.66 1.42
C LYS A 161 -6.97 10.49 1.95
N MET A 162 -5.66 10.69 1.98
CA MET A 162 -4.72 9.77 2.60
C MET A 162 -3.73 10.51 3.50
N ASP A 163 -3.66 10.10 4.75
CA ASP A 163 -2.73 10.56 5.76
C ASP A 163 -1.67 9.50 6.05
N TYR A 164 -0.41 9.93 6.16
CA TYR A 164 0.68 9.07 6.58
C TYR A 164 1.54 9.71 7.66
N PHE A 165 1.74 8.98 8.76
CA PHE A 165 2.52 9.41 9.92
C PHE A 165 3.87 8.69 9.95
N TYR A 166 4.96 9.37 9.56
CA TYR A 166 6.28 8.76 9.39
C TYR A 166 6.84 8.14 10.67
N GLN A 167 6.60 8.78 11.82
CA GLN A 167 7.10 8.27 13.10
C GLN A 167 6.35 7.03 13.57
N ALA A 168 5.03 7.00 13.38
CA ALA A 168 4.20 5.88 13.78
C ALA A 168 4.16 4.77 12.73
N LYS A 169 4.68 5.01 11.52
CA LYS A 169 4.52 4.18 10.33
C LYS A 169 3.06 3.84 10.04
N ARG A 170 2.17 4.81 10.25
CA ARG A 170 0.73 4.61 10.17
C ARG A 170 0.15 5.30 8.96
N GLY A 171 -0.61 4.57 8.15
CA GLY A 171 -1.38 5.09 7.03
C GLY A 171 -2.87 5.12 7.36
N ILE A 172 -3.58 6.15 6.88
CA ILE A 172 -5.03 6.27 6.97
C ILE A 172 -5.53 6.73 5.61
N ALA A 173 -6.48 6.02 5.02
CA ALA A 173 -7.19 6.45 3.81
C ALA A 173 -8.68 6.56 4.11
N THR A 174 -9.33 7.62 3.63
CA THR A 174 -10.74 7.91 3.89
C THR A 174 -11.41 8.55 2.68
N GLY A 175 -12.73 8.34 2.58
CA GLY A 175 -13.56 8.93 1.53
C GLY A 175 -13.48 8.16 0.21
N ASN A 176 -14.64 7.79 -0.34
CA ASN A 176 -14.81 7.01 -1.57
C ASN A 176 -13.78 5.86 -1.74
N LEU A 177 -13.53 5.14 -0.66
CA LEU A 177 -12.42 4.20 -0.62
C LEU A 177 -12.74 2.97 -1.46
N LYS A 178 -11.88 2.70 -2.45
CA LYS A 178 -11.95 1.53 -3.32
C LYS A 178 -10.57 0.94 -3.53
N LEU A 179 -10.43 -0.33 -3.18
CA LEU A 179 -9.26 -1.14 -3.46
C LEU A 179 -9.58 -2.07 -4.61
N THR A 180 -8.68 -2.16 -5.57
CA THR A 180 -8.77 -3.13 -6.66
C THR A 180 -7.45 -3.86 -6.77
N GLN A 181 -7.53 -5.18 -6.64
CA GLN A 181 -6.43 -6.09 -6.88
C GLN A 181 -6.74 -6.85 -8.15
N LYS A 182 -5.91 -6.68 -9.18
CA LYS A 182 -6.01 -7.52 -10.35
C LYS A 182 -5.45 -8.92 -10.03
N ASP A 183 -6.07 -9.93 -10.58
CA ASP A 183 -5.64 -11.32 -10.44
C ASP A 183 -6.03 -12.07 -11.74
N LYS A 184 -5.16 -12.96 -12.20
CA LYS A 184 -5.36 -13.74 -13.44
C LYS A 184 -6.64 -14.58 -13.43
N ARG A 185 -7.15 -14.96 -12.25
CA ARG A 185 -8.34 -15.82 -12.08
C ARG A 185 -9.60 -15.00 -11.81
N ALA A 186 -9.53 -14.03 -10.92
CA ALA A 186 -10.65 -13.15 -10.61
C ALA A 186 -10.18 -11.87 -9.93
N ALA A 187 -10.30 -10.73 -10.60
CA ALA A 187 -9.97 -9.44 -9.99
C ALA A 187 -10.89 -9.18 -8.80
N ARG A 188 -10.33 -8.65 -7.71
CA ARG A 188 -11.01 -8.40 -6.46
C ARG A 188 -11.16 -6.90 -6.24
N THR A 189 -12.31 -6.51 -5.73
CA THR A 189 -12.62 -5.15 -5.31
C THR A 189 -13.05 -5.16 -3.87
N ALA A 190 -12.51 -4.25 -3.07
CA ALA A 190 -12.99 -3.97 -1.72
C ALA A 190 -13.35 -2.48 -1.59
N THR A 191 -14.50 -2.17 -1.03
CA THR A 191 -14.90 -0.81 -0.68
C THR A 191 -15.10 -0.68 0.82
N GLY A 192 -15.00 0.55 1.33
CA GLY A 192 -15.32 0.86 2.72
C GLY A 192 -15.28 2.37 2.95
N GLU A 193 -15.33 2.80 4.21
CA GLU A 193 -15.28 4.22 4.56
C GLU A 193 -13.87 4.65 4.98
N ARG A 194 -13.16 3.74 5.66
CA ARG A 194 -11.85 4.00 6.23
C ARG A 194 -10.95 2.79 6.09
N LEU A 195 -9.71 3.02 5.65
CA LEU A 195 -8.63 2.06 5.77
C LEU A 195 -7.57 2.62 6.70
N SER A 196 -7.05 1.77 7.57
CA SER A 196 -5.87 2.07 8.35
C SER A 196 -4.81 0.99 8.15
N TYR A 197 -3.55 1.42 8.09
CA TYR A 197 -2.40 0.55 7.98
C TYR A 197 -1.46 0.85 9.14
N ASP A 198 -1.04 -0.20 9.86
CA ASP A 198 0.02 -0.15 10.85
C ASP A 198 1.24 -0.91 10.33
N GLY A 199 2.33 -0.18 10.07
CA GLY A 199 3.56 -0.78 9.56
C GLY A 199 4.47 -1.41 10.60
N ASN A 200 4.17 -1.29 11.90
CA ASN A 200 4.87 -2.04 12.95
C ASN A 200 4.19 -3.39 13.18
N GLU A 201 2.86 -3.41 13.14
CA GLU A 201 2.06 -4.64 13.28
C GLU A 201 1.81 -5.35 11.95
N GLU A 202 2.22 -4.74 10.83
CA GLU A 202 1.97 -5.22 9.46
C GLU A 202 0.50 -5.59 9.24
N THR A 203 -0.39 -4.72 9.72
CA THR A 203 -1.83 -4.98 9.74
C THR A 203 -2.57 -3.90 8.97
N VAL A 204 -3.53 -4.32 8.13
CA VAL A 204 -4.45 -3.44 7.39
C VAL A 204 -5.84 -3.66 7.94
N VAL A 205 -6.52 -2.58 8.33
CA VAL A 205 -7.90 -2.63 8.81
C VAL A 205 -8.77 -1.79 7.88
N LEU A 206 -9.80 -2.41 7.31
CA LEU A 206 -10.84 -1.77 6.52
C LEU A 206 -12.12 -1.72 7.35
N GLU A 207 -12.74 -0.54 7.47
CA GLU A 207 -13.89 -0.30 8.33
C GLU A 207 -14.96 0.54 7.62
N GLY A 208 -16.21 0.34 8.05
CA GLY A 208 -17.38 1.07 7.58
C GLY A 208 -17.92 0.49 6.28
N ASN A 209 -19.07 -0.18 6.37
CA ASN A 209 -19.81 -0.75 5.24
C ASN A 209 -18.90 -1.46 4.22
N VAL A 210 -18.08 -2.37 4.73
CA VAL A 210 -17.07 -3.06 3.94
C VAL A 210 -17.73 -4.04 2.99
N HIS A 211 -17.47 -3.90 1.70
CA HIS A 211 -17.96 -4.82 0.69
C HIS A 211 -16.77 -5.33 -0.12
N VAL A 212 -16.53 -6.63 -0.04
CA VAL A 212 -15.52 -7.34 -0.82
C VAL A 212 -16.24 -8.15 -1.89
N THR A 213 -15.81 -8.03 -3.14
CA THR A 213 -16.36 -8.81 -4.26
C THR A 213 -15.25 -9.16 -5.26
N ASN A 214 -15.44 -10.19 -6.06
CA ASN A 214 -14.59 -10.50 -7.20
C ASN A 214 -15.36 -10.53 -8.52
N THR A 215 -14.66 -10.63 -9.65
CA THR A 215 -15.28 -10.67 -10.98
C THR A 215 -16.16 -11.88 -11.23
N LYS A 216 -16.15 -12.89 -10.35
CA LYS A 216 -17.02 -14.07 -10.42
C LYS A 216 -18.29 -13.90 -9.59
N GLY A 217 -18.43 -12.80 -8.83
CA GLY A 217 -19.56 -12.56 -7.93
C GLY A 217 -19.37 -13.15 -6.53
N GLU A 218 -18.22 -13.72 -6.20
CA GLU A 218 -17.91 -14.15 -4.83
C GLU A 218 -17.56 -12.93 -4.00
N GLY A 219 -17.94 -12.94 -2.72
CA GLY A 219 -17.75 -11.78 -1.88
C GLY A 219 -18.43 -11.88 -0.54
N PHE A 220 -18.26 -10.84 0.25
CA PHE A 220 -18.97 -10.68 1.50
C PHE A 220 -19.10 -9.20 1.87
N GLN A 221 -20.12 -8.90 2.67
CA GLN A 221 -20.31 -7.62 3.31
C GLN A 221 -20.10 -7.76 4.81
N CYS A 222 -19.41 -6.80 5.41
CA CYS A 222 -19.18 -6.79 6.85
C CYS A 222 -18.91 -5.37 7.37
N LYS A 223 -18.82 -5.21 8.69
CA LYS A 223 -18.52 -3.91 9.30
C LYS A 223 -17.04 -3.59 9.27
N ARG A 224 -16.20 -4.63 9.37
CA ARG A 224 -14.75 -4.48 9.54
C ARG A 224 -14.01 -5.72 9.05
N VAL A 225 -12.90 -5.50 8.36
CA VAL A 225 -11.93 -6.54 7.97
C VAL A 225 -10.56 -6.17 8.49
N VAL A 226 -9.92 -7.09 9.21
CA VAL A 226 -8.52 -7.01 9.62
C VAL A 226 -7.73 -7.97 8.74
N VAL A 227 -6.65 -7.52 8.13
CA VAL A 227 -5.75 -8.34 7.33
C VAL A 227 -4.36 -8.26 7.93
N HIS A 228 -3.80 -9.42 8.27
CA HIS A 228 -2.44 -9.55 8.78
C HIS A 228 -1.50 -9.90 7.62
N LEU A 229 -0.45 -9.10 7.45
CA LEU A 229 0.52 -9.22 6.36
C LEU A 229 1.83 -9.89 6.78
N LYS A 230 1.97 -10.15 8.09
CA LYS A 230 3.17 -10.73 8.66
C LYS A 230 3.40 -12.13 8.10
N GLU A 231 4.61 -12.37 7.61
CA GLU A 231 5.02 -13.67 7.08
C GLU A 231 4.82 -14.78 8.14
N GLY A 232 4.18 -15.88 7.72
CA GLY A 232 3.84 -17.00 8.62
C GLY A 232 2.56 -16.81 9.44
N ALA A 233 1.94 -15.62 9.42
CA ALA A 233 0.65 -15.33 10.04
C ALA A 233 -0.31 -14.62 9.07
N GLU A 234 -0.11 -14.83 7.76
CA GLU A 234 -0.95 -14.25 6.72
C GLU A 234 -2.40 -14.74 6.88
N GLY A 235 -3.33 -13.81 7.02
CA GLY A 235 -4.73 -14.14 7.28
C GLY A 235 -5.61 -12.90 7.31
N PHE A 236 -6.92 -13.13 7.33
CA PHE A 236 -7.88 -12.06 7.52
C PHE A 236 -8.99 -12.49 8.49
N GLN A 237 -9.55 -11.50 9.18
CA GLN A 237 -10.71 -11.64 10.06
C GLN A 237 -11.77 -10.64 9.63
N ALA A 238 -12.99 -11.10 9.39
CA ALA A 238 -14.13 -10.25 9.09
C ALA A 238 -15.09 -10.25 10.29
N GLU A 239 -15.52 -9.06 10.69
CA GLU A 239 -16.41 -8.84 11.83
C GLU A 239 -17.74 -8.23 11.37
N GLY A 240 -18.84 -8.76 11.89
CA GLY A 240 -20.19 -8.30 11.55
C GLY A 240 -20.58 -8.58 10.10
N ILE A 241 -20.30 -9.80 9.62
CA ILE A 241 -20.70 -10.25 8.29
C ILE A 241 -22.23 -10.22 8.18
N THR A 242 -22.74 -9.58 7.13
CA THR A 242 -24.18 -9.48 6.85
C THR A 242 -24.60 -10.28 5.62
N ASP A 243 -23.69 -10.45 4.67
CA ASP A 243 -23.91 -11.19 3.43
C ASP A 243 -22.61 -11.86 3.00
N ALA A 244 -22.67 -13.08 2.47
CA ALA A 244 -21.50 -13.77 1.94
C ALA A 244 -21.89 -14.79 0.87
N THR A 245 -21.21 -14.73 -0.27
CA THR A 245 -21.41 -15.63 -1.42
C THR A 245 -20.08 -16.28 -1.79
N PHE A 246 -20.08 -17.62 -1.82
CA PHE A 246 -18.93 -18.43 -2.20
C PHE A 246 -19.37 -19.52 -3.16
N PHE A 247 -18.61 -19.77 -4.22
CA PHE A 247 -18.83 -20.94 -5.06
C PHE A 247 -17.96 -22.10 -4.56
N PHE A 248 -18.54 -23.28 -4.47
CA PHE A 248 -17.81 -24.53 -4.26
C PHE A 248 -17.94 -25.39 -5.51
N THR A 249 -16.89 -26.16 -5.79
CA THR A 249 -16.91 -27.16 -6.86
C THR A 249 -17.17 -28.50 -6.22
N GLU A 250 -18.28 -29.14 -6.58
CA GLU A 250 -18.50 -30.55 -6.28
C GLU A 250 -17.76 -31.38 -7.32
N GLU A 251 -16.93 -32.34 -6.88
CA GLU A 251 -16.44 -33.40 -7.76
C GLU A 251 -17.60 -34.41 -7.88
N GLU A 252 -18.22 -34.54 -9.07
CA GLU A 252 -19.12 -35.67 -9.33
C GLU A 252 -18.31 -36.97 -9.16
N GLU A 253 -18.69 -37.81 -8.20
CA GLU A 253 -18.18 -39.17 -8.11
C GLU A 253 -18.57 -39.90 -9.39
N GLY A 254 -17.58 -40.17 -10.24
CA GLY A 254 -17.77 -40.93 -11.48
C GLY A 254 -18.45 -42.26 -11.18
N GLU A 255 -19.57 -42.50 -11.86
CA GLU A 255 -20.34 -43.74 -11.83
C GLU A 255 -19.40 -44.94 -12.00
N SER A 256 -19.15 -45.66 -10.90
CA SER A 256 -18.34 -46.87 -10.92
C SER A 256 -19.10 -47.94 -11.71
N THR A 257 -18.70 -48.17 -12.95
CA THR A 257 -19.19 -49.31 -13.72
C THR A 257 -18.83 -50.59 -12.95
N PRO A 258 -19.79 -51.47 -12.63
CA PRO A 258 -19.47 -52.69 -11.90
C PRO A 258 -18.51 -53.57 -12.71
N PRO A 259 -17.57 -54.27 -12.05
CA PRO A 259 -16.63 -55.15 -12.74
C PRO A 259 -17.40 -56.26 -13.44
N ALA A 260 -17.12 -56.46 -14.73
CA ALA A 260 -17.58 -57.62 -15.48
C ALA A 260 -17.10 -58.88 -14.76
N ALA A 261 -18.06 -59.65 -14.21
CA ALA A 261 -17.80 -60.96 -13.66
C ALA A 261 -17.23 -61.85 -14.77
N GLY A 262 -16.06 -62.45 -14.50
CA GLY A 262 -15.49 -63.48 -15.35
C GLY A 262 -16.43 -64.67 -15.44
N GLY A 263 -16.77 -65.06 -16.66
CA GLY A 263 -17.33 -66.36 -16.99
C GLY A 263 -16.23 -67.23 -17.57
N SER A 264 -15.75 -68.17 -16.77
CA SER A 264 -14.99 -69.34 -17.22
C SER A 264 -15.97 -70.40 -17.72
N GLU A 265 -15.81 -70.85 -18.97
CA GLU A 265 -15.92 -72.26 -19.39
C GLU A 265 -15.22 -72.45 -20.74
#